data_AF-A0A3B8REC9-F1
#
_entry.id   AF-A0A3B8REC9-F1
#
_cell.length_a   1.000
_cell.length_b   1.000
_cell.length_c   1.000
_cell.angle_alpha   90.00
_cell.angle_beta   90.00
_cell.angle_gamma   90.00
#
_symmetry.space_group_name_H-M   'P 1'
#
loop_
_entity.id
_entity.type
_entity.pdbx_description
1 polymer ?
#
loop_
_entity_poly.entity_id
_entity_poly.type
_entity_poly.pdbx_seq_one_letter_code
_entity_poly.pdbx_strand_id
1 'polypeptide(L)' 'RVFADDEGALSVDAIDVVVYRLRKKLTPLRAQVHSVRGVGLYLDSIPT' A
#
# COMPACT_ATOMS: atom_id res chain seq x y z
N ARG A 1 -11.76 -11.55 -6.39
CA ARG A 1 -12.16 -10.94 -5.09
C ARG A 1 -11.07 -11.31 -4.10
N VAL A 2 -10.17 -10.39 -3.73
CA VAL A 2 -8.92 -10.73 -3.00
C VAL A 2 -8.92 -10.27 -1.53
N PHE A 3 -9.94 -9.54 -1.05
CA PHE A 3 -9.98 -9.02 0.32
C PHE A 3 -11.37 -9.06 0.95
N ALA A 4 -12.18 -10.07 0.63
CA ALA A 4 -13.61 -10.07 0.99
C ALA A 4 -13.99 -10.92 2.22
N ASP A 5 -13.03 -11.55 2.92
CA ASP A 5 -13.37 -12.59 3.94
C ASP A 5 -12.81 -12.36 5.35
N ASP A 6 -12.41 -11.13 5.75
CA ASP A 6 -12.07 -10.89 7.15
C ASP A 6 -13.13 -10.01 7.83
N GLU A 7 -14.14 -10.69 8.38
CA GLU A 7 -15.04 -10.19 9.42
C GLU A 7 -14.24 -9.78 10.67
N GLY A 8 -13.62 -8.62 10.62
CA GLY A 8 -12.82 -8.11 11.72
C GLY A 8 -12.07 -6.88 11.25
N ALA A 9 -12.70 -5.72 11.45
CA ALA A 9 -12.20 -4.40 11.07
C ALA A 9 -10.67 -4.35 11.02
N LEU A 10 -10.10 -4.40 9.80
CA LEU A 10 -8.67 -4.24 9.60
C LEU A 10 -8.28 -2.91 10.25
N SER A 11 -7.49 -2.98 11.34
CA SER A 11 -7.01 -1.79 12.03
C SER A 11 -6.30 -0.89 11.02
N VAL A 12 -6.51 0.42 11.12
CA VAL A 12 -5.80 1.41 10.29
C VAL A 12 -4.29 1.24 10.43
N ASP A 13 -3.81 0.81 11.60
CA ASP A 13 -2.41 0.49 11.85
C ASP A 13 -1.90 -0.69 10.99
N ALA A 14 -2.78 -1.65 10.67
CA ALA A 14 -2.44 -2.77 9.81
C ALA A 14 -2.19 -2.31 8.36
N ILE A 15 -2.93 -1.29 7.90
CA ILE A 15 -2.73 -0.69 6.57
C ILE A 15 -1.33 -0.07 6.50
N ASP A 16 -0.92 0.69 7.50
CA ASP A 16 0.41 1.31 7.53
C ASP A 16 1.54 0.28 7.52
N VAL A 17 1.40 -0.81 8.26
CA VAL A 17 2.36 -1.92 8.25
C VAL A 17 2.44 -2.59 6.88
N VAL A 18 1.30 -2.81 6.23
CA VAL A 18 1.25 -3.40 4.88
C VAL A 18 1.91 -2.46 3.86
N VAL A 19 1.60 -1.16 3.91
CA VAL A 19 2.20 -0.15 3.03
C VAL A 19 3.71 -0.09 3.21
N TYR A 20 4.19 -0.12 4.46
CA TYR A 20 5.62 -0.15 4.75
C TYR A 20 6.31 -1.38 4.13
N ARG A 21 5.73 -2.57 4.32
CA ARG A 21 6.26 -3.82 3.75
C ARG A 21 6.21 -3.79 2.21
N LEU A 22 5.16 -3.22 1.64
CA LEU A 22 4.99 -3.08 0.20
C LEU A 22 6.06 -2.17 -0.40
N ARG A 23 6.30 -0.99 0.19
CA ARG A 23 7.36 -0.06 -0.24
C ARG A 23 8.72 -0.75 -0.36
N LYS A 24 9.10 -1.56 0.63
CA LYS A 24 10.37 -2.32 0.60
C LYS A 24 10.48 -3.29 -0.58
N LYS A 25 9.37 -3.93 -0.95
CA LYS A 25 9.32 -4.89 -2.07
C LYS A 25 9.30 -4.21 -3.43
N LEU A 26 8.81 -2.97 -3.51
CA LEU A 26 8.70 -2.21 -4.76
C LEU A 26 9.97 -1.43 -5.13
N THR A 27 10.85 -1.13 -4.17
CA THR A 27 12.16 -0.49 -4.43
C THR A 27 12.94 -1.11 -5.60
N PRO A 28 13.14 -2.45 -5.69
CA PRO A 28 13.83 -3.04 -6.84
C PRO A 28 13.07 -2.95 -8.16
N LEU A 29 11.74 -2.74 -8.12
CA LEU A 29 10.87 -2.69 -9.29
C LEU A 29 10.68 -1.28 -9.87
N ARG A 30 11.42 -0.28 -9.35
CA ARG A 30 11.29 1.14 -9.75
C ARG A 30 9.85 1.68 -9.62
N ALA A 31 9.09 1.12 -8.67
CA ALA A 31 7.75 1.56 -8.33
C ALA A 31 7.74 2.15 -6.92
N GLN A 32 6.93 3.18 -6.69
CA GLN A 32 6.83 3.87 -5.42
C GLN A 32 5.38 4.03 -4.99
N VAL A 33 5.10 3.83 -3.70
CA VAL A 33 3.77 4.06 -3.11
C VAL A 33 3.82 5.35 -2.29
N HIS A 34 3.01 6.33 -2.66
CA HIS A 34 2.91 7.59 -1.95
C HIS A 34 1.60 7.66 -1.16
N SER A 35 1.63 8.37 -0.04
CA SER A 35 0.45 8.61 0.80
C SER A 35 -0.11 10.00 0.53
N VAL A 36 -1.40 10.08 0.22
CA VAL A 36 -2.16 11.33 0.05
C VAL A 36 -2.99 11.53 1.32
N ARG A 37 -2.61 12.52 2.13
CA ARG A 37 -3.23 12.79 3.43
C ARG A 37 -4.74 12.99 3.31
N GLY A 38 -5.50 12.24 4.11
CA GLY A 38 -6.96 12.31 4.14
C GLY A 38 -7.67 11.66 2.94
N VAL A 39 -6.93 11.05 2.01
CA VAL A 39 -7.48 10.48 0.78
C VAL A 39 -7.13 9.00 0.64
N GLY A 40 -5.83 8.65 0.73
CA GLY A 40 -5.39 7.27 0.54
C GLY A 40 -3.96 7.13 0.03
N LEU A 41 -3.75 6.16 -0.86
CA LEU A 41 -2.44 5.80 -1.39
C LEU A 41 -2.47 5.83 -2.92
N TYR A 42 -1.38 6.26 -3.55
CA TYR A 42 -1.19 6.17 -5.00
C TYR A 42 0.10 5.43 -5.34
N LEU A 43 0.06 4.63 -6.40
CA LEU A 43 1.21 3.90 -6.93
C LEU A 43 1.75 4.66 -8.15
N ASP A 44 3.03 5.03 -8.08
CA ASP A 44 3.78 5.57 -9.20
C ASP A 44 4.76 4.53 -9.75
N SER A 45 4.99 4.58 -11.05
CA SER A 45 6.03 3.81 -11.72
C SER A 45 6.87 4.77 -12.52
N ILE A 46 8.18 4.76 -12.31
CA ILE A 46 9.10 5.59 -13.08
C ILE A 46 8.97 5.17 -14.56
N PRO A 47 8.50 6.06 -15.47
CA PRO A 47 8.34 5.72 -16.88
C PRO A 47 9.71 5.37 -17.48
N THR A 48 9.79 4.23 -18.15
CA THR A 48 10.91 3.86 -19.04
C THR A 48 10.83 4.60 -20.36
#